data_AF-A0A5P9H511-F1
#
_entry.id   AF-A0A5P9H511-F1
#
_cell.length_a   1.000
_cell.length_b   1.000
_cell.length_c   1.000
_cell.angle_alpha   90.00
_cell.angle_beta   90.00
_cell.angle_gamma   90.00
#
_symmetry.space_group_name_H-M   'P 1'
#
loop_
_entity.id
_entity.type
_entity.pdbx_description
1 polymer ?
#
loop_
_entity_poly.entity_id
_entity_poly.type
_entity_poly.pdbx_seq_one_letter_code
_entity_poly.pdbx_strand_id
1 'polypeptide(L)'
;MIWLRYSAVFLAVAIGVSQAVRLLGITKDEMLGSAAQIIVPAMIAALIEGQQYVRRHGALPGARRAWSFAFIGTLVATSLNVALAYAGPGLAPEFAKLAIAVPGSQQFVTLLLMYAGGYLLANRFFFGIGAGNTVSRDKAREERGLK
;
A
#
# COMPACT_ATOMS: atom_id res chain seq x y z
N MET A 1 1.72 17.63 -1.06
CA MET A 1 0.84 16.67 -1.77
C MET A 1 1.38 15.23 -1.72
N ILE A 2 1.82 14.74 -0.55
CA ILE A 2 2.34 13.36 -0.43
C ILE A 2 1.18 12.36 -0.29
N TRP A 3 0.19 12.71 0.54
CA TRP A 3 -0.97 11.87 0.83
C TRP A 3 -1.92 11.73 -0.35
N LEU A 4 -2.14 12.81 -1.12
CA LEU A 4 -2.96 12.75 -2.34
C LEU A 4 -2.38 11.75 -3.35
N ARG A 5 -1.06 11.76 -3.54
CA ARG A 5 -0.38 10.83 -4.45
C ARG A 5 -0.41 9.40 -3.89
N TYR A 6 -0.14 9.22 -2.60
CA TYR A 6 -0.24 7.92 -1.95
C TYR A 6 -1.65 7.33 -2.13
N SER A 7 -2.70 8.09 -1.83
CA SER A 7 -4.09 7.65 -1.98
C SER A 7 -4.45 7.36 -3.43
N ALA A 8 -4.03 8.21 -4.38
CA ALA A 8 -4.29 7.99 -5.81
C ALA A 8 -3.60 6.72 -6.33
N VAL A 9 -2.33 6.49 -5.96
CA VAL A 9 -1.61 5.26 -6.32
C VAL A 9 -2.28 4.04 -5.67
N PHE A 10 -2.63 4.14 -4.38
CA PHE A 10 -3.32 3.07 -3.68
C PHE A 10 -4.62 2.69 -4.42
N LEU A 11 -5.47 3.66 -4.74
CA LEU A 11 -6.73 3.40 -5.44
C LEU A 11 -6.50 2.85 -6.85
N ALA A 12 -5.56 3.42 -7.60
CA ALA A 12 -5.24 2.95 -8.96
C ALA A 12 -4.77 1.49 -8.96
N VAL A 13 -3.90 1.12 -8.01
CA VAL A 13 -3.42 -0.25 -7.86
C VAL A 13 -4.53 -1.17 -7.36
N ALA A 14 -5.31 -0.77 -6.36
CA ALA A 14 -6.41 -1.57 -5.82
C ALA A 14 -7.44 -1.91 -6.90
N ILE A 15 -7.84 -0.92 -7.69
CA ILE A 15 -8.77 -1.11 -8.81
C ILE A 15 -8.11 -1.93 -9.92
N GLY A 16 -6.89 -1.58 -10.33
CA GLY A 16 -6.19 -2.27 -11.41
C GLY A 16 -5.96 -3.76 -11.14
N VAL A 17 -5.53 -4.09 -9.92
CA VAL A 17 -5.33 -5.48 -9.48
C VAL A 17 -6.66 -6.23 -9.43
N SER A 18 -7.72 -5.61 -8.88
CA SER A 18 -9.04 -6.26 -8.83
C SER A 18 -9.59 -6.57 -10.22
N GLN A 19 -9.41 -5.66 -11.18
CA GLN A 19 -9.83 -5.87 -12.56
C GLN A 19 -8.96 -6.91 -13.27
N ALA A 20 -7.65 -6.94 -13.03
CA ALA A 20 -6.77 -7.96 -13.59
C ALA A 20 -7.17 -9.37 -13.13
N VAL A 21 -7.47 -9.56 -11.84
CA VAL A 21 -7.91 -10.84 -11.28
C VAL A 21 -9.24 -11.30 -11.88
N ARG A 22 -10.18 -10.37 -12.08
CA ARG A 22 -11.44 -10.64 -12.77
C ARG A 22 -11.23 -11.08 -14.23
N LEU A 23 -10.34 -10.40 -14.96
CA LEU A 23 -10.05 -10.70 -16.37
C LEU A 23 -9.29 -12.02 -16.56
N LEU A 24 -8.38 -12.33 -15.63
CA LEU A 24 -7.56 -13.54 -15.67
C LEU A 24 -8.31 -14.78 -15.15
N GLY A 25 -9.55 -14.63 -14.66
CA GLY A 25 -10.36 -15.74 -14.18
C GLY A 25 -9.74 -16.48 -12.98
N ILE A 26 -8.85 -15.82 -12.22
CA ILE A 26 -8.17 -16.43 -11.07
C ILE A 26 -9.23 -16.74 -10.01
N THR A 27 -9.47 -18.02 -9.77
CA THR A 27 -10.42 -18.50 -8.76
C THR A 27 -9.92 -18.17 -7.34
N LYS A 28 -10.85 -17.78 -6.47
CA LYS A 28 -10.60 -17.24 -5.12
C LYS A 28 -9.96 -18.23 -4.12
N ASP A 29 -9.74 -19.49 -4.51
CA ASP A 29 -9.29 -20.57 -3.63
C ASP A 29 -7.81 -20.50 -3.26
N GLU A 30 -7.02 -19.67 -3.94
CA GLU A 30 -5.65 -19.39 -3.52
C GLU A 30 -5.65 -18.27 -2.46
N MET A 31 -5.62 -18.64 -1.17
CA MET A 31 -5.54 -17.69 -0.04
C MET A 31 -4.44 -16.63 -0.21
N LEU A 32 -3.34 -16.96 -0.91
CA LEU A 32 -2.24 -16.05 -1.22
C LEU A 32 -2.67 -14.92 -2.17
N GLY A 33 -3.53 -15.21 -3.16
CA GLY A 33 -4.05 -14.22 -4.09
C GLY A 33 -4.84 -13.14 -3.37
N SER A 34 -5.69 -13.50 -2.40
CA SER A 34 -6.52 -12.50 -1.71
C SER A 34 -5.76 -11.63 -0.71
N ALA A 35 -4.80 -12.21 0.01
CA ALA A 35 -3.95 -11.43 0.92
C ALA A 35 -3.04 -10.45 0.16
N ALA A 36 -2.48 -10.89 -0.98
CA ALA A 36 -1.66 -10.02 -1.83
C ALA A 36 -2.46 -8.83 -2.38
N GLN A 37 -3.68 -9.05 -2.84
CA GLN A 37 -4.52 -7.98 -3.40
C GLN A 37 -4.86 -6.88 -2.39
N ILE A 38 -4.91 -7.21 -1.10
CA ILE A 38 -5.13 -6.25 -0.02
C ILE A 38 -3.84 -5.45 0.25
N ILE A 39 -2.68 -6.10 0.30
CA ILE A 39 -1.42 -5.47 0.75
C ILE A 39 -0.69 -4.73 -0.40
N VAL A 40 -0.74 -5.25 -1.63
CA VAL A 40 -0.01 -4.74 -2.81
C VAL A 40 -0.25 -3.24 -3.07
N PRO A 41 -1.49 -2.70 -3.02
CA PRO A 41 -1.73 -1.27 -3.17
C PRO A 41 -0.91 -0.40 -2.21
N ALA A 42 -0.85 -0.77 -0.93
CA ALA A 42 -0.06 -0.06 0.07
C ALA A 42 1.44 -0.20 -0.17
N MET A 43 1.91 -1.39 -0.58
CA MET A 43 3.32 -1.64 -0.90
C MET A 43 3.80 -0.73 -2.04
N ILE A 44 3.05 -0.68 -3.16
CA ILE A 44 3.42 0.12 -4.32
C ILE A 44 3.35 1.62 -3.96
N ALA A 45 2.30 2.06 -3.27
CA ALA A 45 2.19 3.44 -2.83
C ALA A 45 3.35 3.85 -1.92
N ALA A 46 3.71 3.03 -0.93
CA ALA A 46 4.83 3.28 -0.03
C ALA A 46 6.18 3.29 -0.76
N LEU A 47 6.38 2.35 -1.70
CA LEU A 47 7.60 2.27 -2.51
C LEU A 47 7.80 3.56 -3.32
N ILE A 48 6.76 4.01 -4.03
CA ILE A 48 6.82 5.23 -4.85
C ILE A 48 7.08 6.45 -3.97
N GLU A 49 6.44 6.55 -2.81
CA GLU A 49 6.69 7.66 -1.89
C GLU A 49 8.12 7.66 -1.33
N GLY A 50 8.68 6.48 -1.05
CA GLY A 50 10.09 6.34 -0.64
C GLY A 50 11.06 6.85 -1.70
N GLN A 51 10.82 6.49 -2.97
CA GLN A 51 11.63 6.97 -4.10
C GLN A 51 11.52 8.49 -4.26
N GLN A 52 10.29 9.02 -4.17
CA GLN A 52 10.01 10.43 -4.33
C GLN A 52 10.56 11.27 -3.17
N TYR A 53 10.63 10.70 -1.97
CA TYR A 53 11.27 11.34 -0.83
C TYR A 53 12.74 11.64 -1.11
N VAL A 54 13.49 10.63 -1.58
CA VAL A 54 14.90 10.77 -1.94
C VAL A 54 15.08 11.77 -3.08
N ARG A 55 14.24 11.70 -4.13
CA ARG A 55 14.30 12.68 -5.23
C ARG A 55 14.11 14.13 -4.79
N ARG A 56 13.33 14.37 -3.72
CA ARG A 56 13.08 15.72 -3.20
C ARG A 56 14.10 16.20 -2.18
N HIS A 57 14.66 15.29 -1.38
CA HIS A 57 15.52 15.65 -0.25
C HIS A 57 16.98 15.24 -0.43
N GLY A 58 17.31 14.47 -1.46
CA GLY A 58 18.66 13.95 -1.74
C GLY A 58 19.19 12.94 -0.71
N ALA A 59 18.38 12.54 0.27
CA ALA A 59 18.82 11.73 1.40
C ALA A 59 17.80 10.68 1.81
N LEU A 60 18.27 9.65 2.51
CA LEU A 60 17.41 8.62 3.10
C LEU A 60 16.50 9.21 4.18
N PRO A 61 15.27 8.71 4.32
CA PRO A 61 14.39 9.13 5.40
C PRO A 61 14.93 8.68 6.75
N GLY A 62 15.02 9.59 7.71
CA GLY A 62 15.37 9.24 9.09
C GLY A 62 14.36 8.30 9.74
N ALA A 63 14.80 7.48 10.69
CA ALA A 63 13.98 6.43 11.33
C ALA A 63 12.65 6.94 11.88
N ARG A 64 12.65 8.10 12.55
CA ARG A 64 11.43 8.74 13.09
C ARG A 64 10.43 9.12 11.99
N ARG A 65 10.91 9.60 10.85
CA ARG A 65 10.06 9.99 9.72
C ARG A 65 9.51 8.77 8.99
N ALA A 66 10.30 7.70 8.84
CA ALA A 66 9.83 6.43 8.28
C ALA A 66 8.71 5.81 9.13
N TRP A 67 8.82 5.87 10.46
CA TRP A 67 7.75 5.43 11.36
C TRP A 67 6.51 6.31 11.28
N SER A 68 6.68 7.64 11.28
CA SER A 68 5.55 8.56 11.10
C SER A 68 4.83 8.33 9.77
N PHE A 69 5.58 8.10 8.68
CA PHE A 69 5.01 7.74 7.38
C PHE A 69 4.25 6.42 7.46
N ALA A 70 4.81 5.40 8.12
CA ALA A 70 4.15 4.11 8.28
C ALA A 70 2.81 4.26 9.00
N PHE A 71 2.75 4.98 10.13
CA PHE A 71 1.51 5.20 10.87
C PHE A 71 0.45 5.96 10.06
N ILE A 72 0.83 7.09 9.46
CA ILE A 72 -0.12 7.91 8.69
C ILE A 72 -0.56 7.16 7.42
N GLY A 73 0.38 6.53 6.71
CA GLY A 73 0.09 5.71 5.54
C GLY A 73 -0.83 4.54 5.87
N THR A 74 -0.67 3.91 7.04
CA THR A 74 -1.57 2.85 7.51
C THR A 74 -2.94 3.36 7.80
N LEU A 75 -3.06 4.54 8.42
CA LEU A 75 -4.36 5.15 8.68
C LEU A 75 -5.06 5.44 7.35
N VAL A 76 -4.36 6.03 6.38
CA VAL A 76 -4.90 6.30 5.04
C VAL A 76 -5.29 5.00 4.32
N ALA A 77 -4.41 4.01 4.28
CA ALA A 77 -4.67 2.73 3.61
C ALA A 77 -5.85 1.98 4.24
N THR A 78 -5.92 1.96 5.58
CA THR A 78 -7.04 1.37 6.31
C THR A 78 -8.34 2.10 6.01
N SER A 79 -8.35 3.43 6.04
CA SER A 79 -9.55 4.23 5.71
C SER A 79 -10.01 4.02 4.27
N LEU A 80 -9.08 3.94 3.31
CA LEU A 80 -9.41 3.65 1.91
C LEU A 80 -9.91 2.23 1.71
N ASN A 81 -9.31 1.25 2.40
CA ASN A 81 -9.77 -0.14 2.38
C ASN A 81 -11.20 -0.26 2.92
N VAL A 82 -11.48 0.37 4.06
CA VAL A 82 -12.83 0.46 4.64
C VAL A 82 -13.79 1.13 3.64
N ALA A 83 -13.40 2.26 3.05
CA ALA A 83 -14.23 2.94 2.07
C ALA A 83 -14.54 2.06 0.85
N LEU A 84 -13.54 1.32 0.34
CA LEU A 84 -13.71 0.37 -0.76
C LEU A 84 -14.59 -0.83 -0.37
N ALA A 85 -14.49 -1.30 0.88
CA ALA A 85 -15.32 -2.38 1.40
C ALA A 85 -16.82 -2.01 1.36
N TYR A 86 -17.15 -0.76 1.68
CA TYR A 86 -18.53 -0.24 1.68
C TYR A 86 -18.98 0.37 0.34
N ALA A 87 -18.06 0.71 -0.57
CA ALA A 87 -18.39 1.22 -1.91
C ALA A 87 -19.07 0.17 -2.82
N GLY A 88 -19.09 -1.09 -2.39
CA GLY A 88 -19.93 -2.15 -2.95
C GLY A 88 -19.12 -3.27 -3.63
N PRO A 89 -19.60 -4.53 -3.56
CA PRO A 89 -18.89 -5.71 -4.08
C PRO A 89 -18.71 -5.70 -5.61
N GLY A 90 -19.42 -4.81 -6.32
CA GLY A 90 -19.28 -4.62 -7.77
C GLY A 90 -17.95 -4.01 -8.20
N LEU A 91 -17.25 -3.25 -7.34
CA LEU A 91 -15.99 -2.61 -7.69
C LEU A 91 -14.77 -3.44 -7.29
N ALA A 92 -14.75 -3.95 -6.05
CA ALA A 92 -13.59 -4.67 -5.53
C ALA A 92 -14.01 -5.73 -4.48
N PRO A 93 -14.36 -6.97 -4.90
CA PRO A 93 -14.91 -8.01 -4.03
C PRO A 93 -13.96 -8.45 -2.91
N GLU A 94 -12.67 -8.29 -3.13
CA GLU A 94 -11.57 -8.64 -2.22
C GLU A 94 -11.59 -7.78 -0.96
N PHE A 95 -12.01 -6.52 -1.11
CA PHE A 95 -12.11 -5.53 -0.04
C PHE A 95 -13.43 -5.65 0.73
N ALA A 96 -14.46 -6.24 0.10
CA ALA A 96 -15.75 -6.48 0.73
C ALA A 96 -15.67 -7.42 1.95
N LYS A 97 -14.58 -8.18 2.13
CA LYS A 97 -14.38 -9.08 3.28
C LYS A 97 -14.51 -8.37 4.62
N LEU A 98 -14.10 -7.11 4.70
CA LEU A 98 -14.24 -6.32 5.93
C LEU A 98 -15.69 -5.90 6.19
N ALA A 99 -16.49 -5.71 5.12
CA ALA A 99 -17.91 -5.36 5.20
C ALA A 99 -18.81 -6.57 5.53
N ILE A 100 -18.28 -7.80 5.51
CA ILE A 100 -19.00 -9.01 5.96
C ILE A 100 -19.24 -8.97 7.48
N ALA A 101 -18.33 -8.35 8.24
CA ALA A 101 -18.46 -8.22 9.69
C ALA A 101 -19.28 -6.98 10.06
N VAL A 102 -20.14 -7.11 11.08
CA VAL A 102 -20.92 -5.98 11.61
C VAL A 102 -19.95 -4.91 12.13
N PRO A 103 -20.08 -3.63 11.70
CA PRO A 103 -19.23 -2.55 12.17
C PRO A 103 -19.20 -2.49 13.71
N GLY A 104 -18.00 -2.44 14.29
CA GLY A 104 -17.82 -2.39 15.75
C GLY A 104 -17.89 -3.73 16.48
N SER A 105 -18.20 -4.84 15.78
CA SER A 105 -18.09 -6.18 16.37
C SER A 105 -16.63 -6.56 16.65
N GLN A 106 -16.41 -7.48 17.60
CA GLN A 106 -15.07 -8.00 17.89
C GLN A 106 -14.38 -8.59 16.65
N GLN A 107 -15.14 -9.27 15.78
CA GLN A 107 -14.64 -9.81 14.52
C GLN A 107 -14.21 -8.70 13.55
N PHE A 108 -15.00 -7.63 13.40
CA PHE A 108 -14.63 -6.47 12.60
C PHE A 108 -13.35 -5.82 13.10
N VAL A 109 -13.26 -5.57 14.42
CA VAL A 109 -12.07 -4.97 15.03
C VAL A 109 -10.83 -5.85 14.84
N THR A 110 -10.98 -7.18 14.96
CA THR A 110 -9.89 -8.13 14.78
C THR A 110 -9.35 -8.09 13.35
N LEU A 111 -10.24 -8.14 12.35
CA LEU A 111 -9.85 -8.05 10.94
C LEU A 111 -9.23 -6.69 10.59
N LEU A 112 -9.83 -5.61 11.11
CA LEU A 112 -9.33 -4.25 10.92
C LEU A 112 -7.91 -4.10 11.46
N LEU A 113 -7.66 -4.57 12.69
CA LEU A 113 -6.32 -4.52 13.30
C LEU A 113 -5.32 -5.39 12.56
N MET A 114 -5.74 -6.58 12.10
CA MET A 114 -4.89 -7.46 11.30
C MET A 114 -4.46 -6.79 9.99
N TYR A 115 -5.40 -6.17 9.27
CA TYR A 115 -5.08 -5.43 8.04
C TYR A 115 -4.27 -4.17 8.31
N ALA A 116 -4.60 -3.41 9.35
CA ALA A 116 -3.83 -2.24 9.76
C ALA A 116 -2.38 -2.63 10.11
N GLY A 117 -2.17 -3.76 10.79
CA GLY A 117 -0.86 -4.32 11.07
C GLY A 117 -0.10 -4.67 9.79
N GLY A 118 -0.76 -5.36 8.85
CA GLY A 118 -0.20 -5.66 7.52
C GLY A 118 0.22 -4.41 6.76
N TYR A 119 -0.63 -3.38 6.75
CA TYR A 119 -0.32 -2.08 6.15
C TYR A 119 0.82 -1.36 6.86
N LEU A 120 0.90 -1.42 8.18
CA LEU A 120 1.97 -0.79 8.95
C LEU A 120 3.32 -1.37 8.57
N LEU A 121 3.40 -2.71 8.52
CA LEU A 121 4.60 -3.40 8.08
C LEU A 121 4.91 -3.06 6.62
N ALA A 122 3.94 -3.19 5.71
CA ALA A 122 4.13 -2.87 4.30
C ALA A 122 4.62 -1.44 4.09
N ASN A 123 3.95 -0.44 4.70
CA ASN A 123 4.35 0.95 4.58
C ASN A 123 5.74 1.19 5.17
N ARG A 124 6.07 0.59 6.31
CA ARG A 124 7.37 0.77 6.96
C ARG A 124 8.52 0.16 6.15
N PHE A 125 8.33 -1.04 5.61
CA PHE A 125 9.36 -1.75 4.85
C PHE A 125 9.52 -1.17 3.44
N PHE A 126 8.42 -1.04 2.69
CA PHE A 126 8.47 -0.62 1.28
C PHE A 126 8.85 0.84 1.10
N PHE A 127 8.50 1.73 2.05
CA PHE A 127 9.01 3.11 2.04
C PHE A 127 10.54 3.16 2.17
N GLY A 128 11.11 2.33 3.06
CA GLY A 128 12.56 2.20 3.22
C GLY A 128 13.24 1.62 1.99
N ILE A 129 12.68 0.54 1.43
CA ILE A 129 13.20 -0.10 0.20
C ILE A 129 13.16 0.89 -0.97
N GLY A 130 12.06 1.64 -1.15
CA GLY A 130 11.92 2.62 -2.22
C GLY A 130 12.97 3.73 -2.13
N ALA A 131 13.24 4.21 -0.92
CA ALA A 131 14.30 5.18 -0.68
C ALA A 131 15.69 4.60 -0.96
N GLY A 132 16.00 3.42 -0.40
CA GLY A 132 17.29 2.74 -0.58
C GLY A 132 17.61 2.47 -2.05
N ASN A 133 16.66 1.92 -2.80
CA ASN A 133 16.84 1.60 -4.22
C ASN A 133 17.10 2.85 -5.07
N THR A 134 16.52 4.00 -4.71
CA THR A 134 16.75 5.25 -5.44
C THR A 134 18.15 5.77 -5.19
N VAL A 135 18.60 5.80 -3.94
CA VAL A 135 19.97 6.23 -3.60
C VAL A 135 21.02 5.36 -4.27
N SER A 136 20.87 4.03 -4.22
CA SER A 136 21.81 3.10 -4.85
C SER A 136 21.85 3.28 -6.37
N ARG A 137 20.70 3.52 -7.01
CA ARG A 137 20.62 3.77 -8.45
C ARG A 137 21.25 5.10 -8.84
N ASP A 138 21.02 6.14 -8.05
CA ASP A 138 21.55 7.48 -8.35
C ASP A 138 23.08 7.48 -8.23
N LYS A 139 23.64 6.83 -7.20
CA LYS A 139 25.09 6.58 -7.09
C LYS A 139 25.66 5.80 -8.28
N ALA A 140 25.01 4.69 -8.66
CA ALA A 140 25.45 3.90 -9.81
C ALA A 140 25.36 4.67 -11.14
N ARG A 141 24.45 5.64 -11.25
CA ARG A 141 24.31 6.51 -12.43
C ARG A 141 25.42 7.57 -12.48
N GLU A 142 25.79 8.14 -11.33
CA GLU A 142 26.93 9.05 -11.20
C GLU A 142 28.26 8.36 -11.55
N GLU A 143 28.48 7.13 -11.05
CA GLU A 143 29.66 6.31 -11.37
C GLU A 143 29.77 5.99 -12.87
N ARG A 144 28.65 5.92 -13.58
CA ARG A 144 28.60 5.68 -15.04
C ARG A 144 28.69 6.96 -15.88
N GLY A 145 28.85 8.13 -15.25
CA GLY A 145 28.98 9.41 -15.97
C GLY A 145 27.72 9.87 -16.72
N LEU A 146 26.57 9.26 -16.45
CA LEU A 146 25.30 9.58 -17.11
C LEU A 146 24.57 10.67 -16.31
N LYS A 147 24.84 11.95 -16.57
CA LYS A 147 24.06 13.06 -15.99
C LYS A 147 22.66 13.17 -16.62
#